data_AF-A0A422N1Z8-F1
#
_entry.id   AF-A0A422N1Z8-F1
#
_cell.length_a   1.000
_cell.length_b   1.000
_cell.length_c   1.000
_cell.angle_alpha   90.00
_cell.angle_beta   90.00
_cell.angle_gamma   90.00
#
_symmetry.space_group_name_H-M   'P 1'
#
loop_
_entity.id
_entity.type
_entity.pdbx_description
1 polymer ?
#
loop_
_entity_poly.entity_id
_entity_poly.type
_entity_poly.pdbx_seq_one_letter_code
_entity_poly.pdbx_strand_id
1 'polypeptide(L)'
;HYDPAGYTTFWCRYKYNEDNKMQFMTANLIRGWFQRMEHVRKYAFGVALIVGEEKRHDIVALWVFRGKGMPEIVAAVEDTELFDWEEVADVAAQRERITDYLCWEGPTIPKPVLEGRVFK
;
A
#
# COMPACT_ATOMS: atom_id res chain seq x y z
N HIS A 1 -11.29 -5.98 -17.28
CA HIS A 1 -10.21 -6.87 -17.74
C HIS A 1 -8.90 -6.22 -17.30
N TYR A 2 -8.12 -6.85 -16.44
CA TYR A 2 -6.81 -6.33 -16.00
C TYR A 2 -5.78 -6.63 -17.08
N ASP A 3 -4.96 -5.64 -17.45
CA ASP A 3 -3.88 -5.80 -18.43
C ASP A 3 -2.55 -6.01 -17.70
N PRO A 4 -2.08 -7.27 -17.54
CA PRO A 4 -0.82 -7.57 -16.86
C PRO A 4 0.41 -7.11 -17.63
N ALA A 5 0.29 -6.74 -18.91
CA ALA A 5 1.40 -6.18 -19.67
C ALA A 5 1.57 -4.68 -19.43
N GLY A 6 0.49 -3.99 -19.06
CA GLY A 6 0.43 -2.54 -18.87
C GLY A 6 0.52 -2.07 -17.41
N TYR A 7 0.39 -2.96 -16.43
CA TYR A 7 0.41 -2.63 -15.00
C TYR A 7 1.20 -3.66 -14.19
N THR A 8 1.82 -3.19 -13.11
CA THR A 8 2.47 -4.02 -12.11
C THR A 8 1.86 -3.74 -10.74
N THR A 9 1.58 -4.81 -9.99
CA THR A 9 0.98 -4.72 -8.67
C THR A 9 2.03 -5.07 -7.61
N PHE A 10 2.04 -4.33 -6.50
CA PHE A 10 2.95 -4.55 -5.39
C PHE A 10 2.20 -4.64 -4.06
N TRP A 11 2.59 -5.59 -3.23
CA TRP A 11 2.38 -5.52 -1.80
C TRP A 11 3.44 -4.64 -1.17
N CYS A 12 3.04 -3.84 -0.20
CA CYS A 12 3.89 -2.89 0.48
C CYS A 12 3.67 -3.02 1.99
N ARG A 13 4.76 -3.09 2.77
CA ARG A 13 4.71 -3.18 4.23
C ARG A 13 5.72 -2.21 4.83
N TYR A 14 5.31 -1.42 5.81
CA TYR A 14 6.22 -0.50 6.49
C TYR A 14 7.23 -1.25 7.34
N LYS A 15 8.51 -0.87 7.28
CA LYS A 15 9.61 -1.58 7.96
C LYS A 15 9.59 -1.39 9.48
N TYR A 16 9.15 -0.21 9.94
CA TYR A 16 9.25 0.20 11.35
C TYR A 16 7.92 0.13 12.09
N ASN A 17 7.12 -0.91 11.85
CA ASN A 17 5.80 -1.06 12.51
C ASN A 17 5.89 -1.10 14.04
N GLU A 18 7.04 -1.52 14.59
CA GLU A 18 7.25 -1.61 16.05
C GLU A 18 7.23 -0.23 16.74
N ASP A 19 7.51 0.84 15.98
CA ASP A 19 7.54 2.22 16.45
C ASP A 19 6.16 2.89 16.44
N ASN A 20 5.17 2.27 15.82
CA ASN A 20 3.81 2.78 15.78
C ASN A 20 3.15 2.68 17.17
N LYS A 21 2.93 3.84 17.83
CA LYS A 21 2.32 3.89 19.18
C LYS A 21 0.95 4.56 19.25
N MET A 22 0.58 5.35 18.24
CA MET A 22 -0.70 6.06 18.18
C MET A 22 -1.23 6.06 16.75
N GLN A 23 -2.42 5.52 16.56
CA GLN A 23 -3.05 5.35 15.25
C GLN A 23 -3.13 6.66 14.43
N PHE A 24 -3.50 7.79 15.06
CA PHE A 24 -3.57 9.08 14.36
C PHE A 24 -2.21 9.60 13.87
N MET A 25 -1.12 9.29 14.57
CA MET A 25 0.24 9.67 14.13
C MET A 25 0.63 8.88 12.89
N THR A 26 0.32 7.58 12.87
CA THR A 26 0.55 6.72 11.71
C THR A 26 -0.33 7.14 10.52
N ALA A 27 -1.58 7.55 10.75
CA ALA A 27 -2.43 8.12 9.70
C ALA A 27 -1.84 9.40 9.09
N ASN A 28 -1.19 10.24 9.90
CA ASN A 28 -0.46 11.43 9.43
C ASN A 28 0.79 11.07 8.62
N LEU A 29 1.52 10.03 9.02
CA LEU A 29 2.67 9.50 8.27
C LEU A 29 2.24 9.06 6.86
N ILE A 30 1.19 8.24 6.76
CA ILE A 30 0.64 7.79 5.47
C ILE A 30 0.20 8.99 4.61
N ARG A 31 -0.44 9.99 5.22
CA ARG A 31 -0.85 11.21 4.52
C ARG A 31 0.35 11.98 3.97
N GLY A 32 1.41 12.15 4.76
CA GLY A 32 2.63 12.82 4.31
C GLY A 32 3.29 12.09 3.14
N TRP A 33 3.34 10.75 3.21
CA TRP A 33 3.87 9.94 2.12
C TRP A 33 3.04 10.09 0.83
N PHE A 34 1.71 10.06 0.94
CA PHE A 34 0.83 10.28 -0.21
C PHE A 34 1.00 11.67 -0.83
N GLN A 35 1.25 12.71 -0.03
CA GLN A 35 1.54 14.05 -0.54
C GLN A 35 2.84 14.06 -1.37
N ARG A 36 3.89 13.36 -0.91
CA ARG A 36 5.14 13.21 -1.68
C ARG A 36 4.92 12.44 -2.98
N MET A 37 4.03 11.46 -2.97
CA MET A 37 3.63 10.67 -4.14
C MET A 37 2.72 11.43 -5.13
N GLU A 38 2.20 12.62 -4.80
CA GLU A 38 1.19 13.30 -5.63
C GLU A 38 1.63 13.53 -7.09
N HIS A 39 2.92 13.77 -7.33
CA HIS A 39 3.45 13.98 -8.68
C HIS A 39 3.43 12.72 -9.56
N VAL A 40 3.35 11.51 -8.96
CA VAL A 40 3.23 10.22 -9.68
C VAL A 40 1.78 9.74 -9.83
N ARG A 41 0.81 10.49 -9.28
CA ARG A 41 -0.61 10.12 -9.22
C ARG A 41 -1.23 9.67 -10.55
N LYS A 42 -0.79 10.25 -11.67
CA LYS A 42 -1.28 9.88 -13.01
C LYS A 42 -0.97 8.43 -13.40
N TYR A 43 -0.01 7.80 -12.74
CA TYR A 43 0.52 6.47 -13.08
C TYR A 43 0.43 5.46 -11.93
N ALA A 44 -0.15 5.87 -10.80
CA ALA A 44 -0.14 5.11 -9.57
C ALA A 44 -1.51 5.12 -8.91
N PHE A 45 -1.95 3.95 -8.47
CA PHE A 45 -3.08 3.78 -7.57
C PHE A 45 -2.59 3.03 -6.34
N GLY A 46 -3.05 3.42 -5.16
CA GLY A 46 -2.62 2.81 -3.91
C GLY A 46 -3.75 2.72 -2.89
N VAL A 47 -3.70 1.68 -2.07
CA VAL A 47 -4.51 1.57 -0.87
C VAL A 47 -3.58 1.23 0.29
N ALA A 48 -3.53 2.10 1.29
CA ALA A 48 -2.81 1.85 2.54
C ALA A 48 -3.81 1.62 3.67
N LEU A 49 -3.58 0.57 4.45
CA LEU A 49 -4.38 0.19 5.60
C LEU A 49 -3.51 0.20 6.86
N ILE A 50 -4.09 0.70 7.95
CA ILE A 50 -3.59 0.55 9.29
C ILE A 50 -4.32 -0.64 9.90
N VAL A 51 -3.59 -1.70 10.24
CA VAL A 51 -4.16 -2.96 10.71
C VAL A 51 -3.61 -3.37 12.07
N GLY A 52 -4.47 -3.83 12.98
CA GLY A 52 -4.11 -4.19 14.36
C GLY A 52 -4.93 -3.45 15.40
N GLU A 53 -4.25 -2.93 16.42
CA GLU A 53 -4.85 -2.21 17.55
C GLU A 53 -4.26 -0.81 17.67
N GLU A 54 -4.97 0.13 18.30
CA GLU A 54 -4.62 1.56 18.33
C GLU A 54 -3.17 1.88 18.77
N LYS A 55 -2.61 1.06 19.65
CA LYS A 55 -1.25 1.22 20.21
C LYS A 55 -0.22 0.25 19.62
N ARG A 56 -0.65 -0.69 18.77
CA ARG A 56 0.19 -1.71 18.15
C ARG A 56 -0.43 -2.11 16.82
N HIS A 57 0.00 -1.42 15.77
CA HIS A 57 -0.55 -1.57 14.43
C HIS A 57 0.53 -1.54 13.37
N ASP A 58 0.21 -2.19 12.26
CA ASP A 58 1.07 -2.28 11.09
C ASP A 58 0.49 -1.41 9.97
N ILE A 59 1.36 -0.89 9.12
CA ILE A 59 0.96 -0.31 7.84
C ILE A 59 1.19 -1.37 6.76
N VAL A 60 0.11 -1.72 6.07
CA VAL A 60 0.12 -2.60 4.90
C VAL A 60 -0.53 -1.88 3.74
N ALA A 61 -0.02 -2.06 2.54
CA ALA A 61 -0.54 -1.39 1.37
C ALA A 61 -0.51 -2.27 0.13
N LEU A 62 -1.42 -1.96 -0.78
CA LEU A 62 -1.47 -2.47 -2.15
C LEU A 62 -1.21 -1.30 -3.09
N TRP A 63 -0.30 -1.47 -4.03
CA TRP A 63 -0.02 -0.48 -5.06
C TRP A 63 -0.17 -1.09 -6.44
N VAL A 64 -0.67 -0.30 -7.37
CA VAL A 64 -0.74 -0.63 -8.79
C VAL A 64 -0.09 0.51 -9.56
N PHE A 65 1.00 0.20 -10.24
CA PHE A 65 1.73 1.15 -11.08
C PHE A 65 1.54 0.81 -12.55
N ARG A 66 1.51 1.85 -13.39
CA ARG A 66 1.53 1.68 -14.84
C ARG A 66 2.94 1.31 -15.31
N GLY A 67 3.04 0.31 -16.16
CA GLY A 67 4.29 -0.24 -16.69
C GLY A 67 4.71 -1.54 -16.00
N LYS A 68 5.89 -2.02 -16.37
CA LYS A 68 6.50 -3.23 -15.80
C LYS A 68 7.50 -2.86 -14.69
N GLY A 69 7.37 -3.49 -13.54
CA GLY A 69 8.22 -3.25 -12.38
C GLY A 69 7.91 -1.93 -11.66
N MET A 70 8.77 -1.59 -10.71
CA MET A 70 8.69 -0.34 -9.96
C MET A 70 9.16 0.84 -10.84
N PRO A 71 8.32 1.86 -11.09
CA PRO A 71 8.75 3.04 -11.84
C PRO A 71 9.85 3.79 -11.10
N GLU A 72 10.91 4.23 -11.81
CA GLU A 72 12.01 5.00 -11.20
C GLU A 72 11.53 6.26 -10.49
N ILE A 73 10.53 6.95 -11.05
CA ILE A 73 9.92 8.14 -10.45
C ILE A 73 9.23 7.84 -9.11
N VAL A 74 8.74 6.60 -8.92
CA VAL A 74 8.18 6.15 -7.64
C VAL A 74 9.30 5.78 -6.68
N ALA A 75 10.30 5.03 -7.15
CA ALA A 75 11.46 4.61 -6.37
C ALA A 75 12.27 5.79 -5.82
N ALA A 76 12.27 6.93 -6.54
CA ALA A 76 12.93 8.16 -6.13
C ALA A 76 12.11 9.03 -5.16
N VAL A 77 10.85 8.68 -4.87
CA VAL A 77 10.05 9.41 -3.88
C VAL A 77 10.60 9.13 -2.49
N GLU A 78 10.83 10.20 -1.73
CA GLU A 78 11.26 10.11 -0.33
C GLU A 78 10.28 9.29 0.50
N ASP A 79 10.84 8.44 1.37
CA ASP A 79 10.20 7.45 2.22
C ASP A 79 9.74 6.16 1.53
N THR A 80 9.82 6.05 0.20
CA THR A 80 9.52 4.79 -0.50
C THR A 80 10.39 3.64 0.01
N GLU A 81 11.63 3.92 0.40
CA GLU A 81 12.59 2.99 0.98
C GLU A 81 12.25 2.56 2.41
N LEU A 82 11.35 3.26 3.13
CA LEU A 82 10.90 2.85 4.46
C LEU A 82 9.90 1.68 4.41
N PHE A 83 9.52 1.27 3.20
CA PHE A 83 8.62 0.14 2.97
C PHE A 83 9.36 -1.00 2.27
N ASP A 84 8.97 -2.22 2.59
CA ASP A 84 9.27 -3.41 1.81
C ASP A 84 8.27 -3.53 0.67
N TRP A 85 8.76 -3.87 -0.52
CA TRP A 85 7.97 -3.98 -1.74
C TRP A 85 8.09 -5.40 -2.31
N GLU A 86 6.96 -6.05 -2.51
CA GLU A 86 6.87 -7.38 -3.08
C GLU A 86 6.00 -7.33 -4.33
N GLU A 87 6.59 -7.60 -5.49
CA GLU A 87 5.86 -7.66 -6.75
C GLU A 87 4.90 -8.86 -6.79
N VAL A 88 3.67 -8.63 -7.21
CA VAL A 88 2.68 -9.67 -7.37
C VAL A 88 2.84 -10.34 -8.73
N ALA A 89 3.54 -11.48 -8.74
CA ALA A 89 3.80 -12.25 -9.96
C ALA A 89 2.52 -12.77 -10.65
N ASP A 90 1.50 -13.16 -9.87
CA ASP A 90 0.20 -13.59 -10.37
C ASP A 90 -0.95 -12.86 -9.66
N VAL A 91 -1.43 -11.80 -10.32
CA VAL A 91 -2.54 -10.97 -9.85
C VAL A 91 -3.86 -11.75 -9.80
N ALA A 92 -4.06 -12.73 -10.70
CA ALA A 92 -5.27 -13.52 -10.72
C ALA A 92 -5.32 -14.47 -9.53
N ALA A 93 -4.19 -15.08 -9.16
CA ALA A 93 -4.07 -15.91 -7.96
C ALA A 93 -4.26 -15.12 -6.65
N GLN A 94 -3.87 -13.84 -6.64
CA GLN A 94 -4.01 -12.96 -5.47
C GLN A 94 -5.30 -12.13 -5.47
N ARG A 95 -6.26 -12.44 -6.36
CA ARG A 95 -7.45 -11.62 -6.59
C ARG A 95 -8.31 -11.43 -5.34
N GLU A 96 -8.48 -12.48 -4.54
CA GLU A 96 -9.24 -12.41 -3.28
C GLU A 96 -8.60 -11.41 -2.32
N ARG A 97 -7.29 -11.54 -2.08
CA ARG A 97 -6.53 -10.62 -1.23
C ARG A 97 -6.54 -9.19 -1.73
N ILE A 98 -6.43 -9.00 -3.04
CA ILE A 98 -6.55 -7.67 -3.65
C ILE A 98 -7.94 -7.10 -3.41
N THR A 99 -9.00 -7.92 -3.55
CA THR A 99 -10.37 -7.50 -3.31
C THR A 99 -10.57 -7.06 -1.86
N ASP A 100 -10.09 -7.85 -0.92
CA ASP A 100 -10.19 -7.52 0.50
C ASP A 100 -9.50 -6.19 0.83
N TYR A 101 -8.30 -5.96 0.27
CA TYR A 101 -7.59 -4.69 0.42
C TYR A 101 -8.29 -3.52 -0.25
N LEU A 102 -9.01 -3.72 -1.36
CA LEU A 102 -9.80 -2.67 -2.02
C LEU A 102 -11.10 -2.37 -1.24
N CYS A 103 -11.68 -3.37 -0.60
CA CYS A 103 -12.90 -3.26 0.21
C CYS A 103 -12.65 -2.88 1.67
N TRP A 104 -11.39 -2.96 2.13
CA TRP A 104 -10.95 -2.73 3.51
C TRP A 104 -11.57 -3.72 4.50
N GLU A 105 -11.96 -4.89 4.00
CA GLU A 105 -12.63 -5.94 4.75
C GLU A 105 -12.35 -7.28 4.09
N GLY A 106 -12.14 -8.31 4.91
CA GLY A 106 -12.04 -9.68 4.43
C GLY A 106 -11.00 -10.52 5.17
N PRO A 107 -11.06 -11.85 5.01
CA PRO A 107 -10.27 -12.79 5.80
C PRO A 107 -8.78 -12.81 5.43
N THR A 108 -8.39 -12.28 4.27
CA THR A 108 -6.99 -12.26 3.85
C THR A 108 -6.18 -11.11 4.47
N ILE A 109 -6.86 -10.15 5.10
CA ILE A 109 -6.21 -9.08 5.85
C ILE A 109 -5.77 -9.66 7.20
N PRO A 110 -4.49 -9.58 7.56
CA PRO A 110 -3.93 -10.36 8.68
C PRO A 110 -4.43 -9.92 10.07
N LYS A 111 -4.97 -8.70 10.17
CA LYS A 111 -5.39 -8.07 11.43
C LYS A 111 -6.60 -7.16 11.17
N PRO A 112 -7.39 -6.80 12.20
CA PRO A 112 -8.51 -5.86 12.05
C PRO A 112 -8.06 -4.54 11.43
N VAL A 113 -8.84 -4.01 10.48
CA VAL A 113 -8.58 -2.71 9.86
C VAL A 113 -9.06 -1.60 10.80
N LEU A 114 -8.16 -0.69 11.18
CA LEU A 114 -8.47 0.47 12.01
C LEU A 114 -8.83 1.69 11.17
N GLU A 115 -8.03 1.95 10.14
CA GLU A 115 -8.22 3.04 9.18
C GLU A 115 -7.59 2.66 7.85
N GLY A 116 -8.15 3.14 6.75
CA GLY A 116 -7.57 3.02 5.42
C GLY A 116 -7.46 4.37 4.73
N ARG A 117 -6.63 4.44 3.69
CA ARG A 117 -6.52 5.59 2.80
C ARG A 117 -6.26 5.14 1.38
N VAL A 118 -6.99 5.74 0.44
CA VAL A 118 -6.80 5.54 -1.00
C VAL A 118 -5.94 6.66 -1.57
N PHE A 119 -4.93 6.29 -2.35
CA PHE A 119 -4.18 7.15 -3.25
C PHE A 119 -4.77 6.99 -4.66
N LYS A 120 -5.44 8.02 -5.15
CA LYS A 120 -5.96 8.13 -6.52
C LYS A 120 -5.80 9.55 -6.97
#